data_AF-A0A2S6IGM5-F1
#
_entry.id   AF-A0A2S6IGM5-F1
#
_cell.length_a   1.000
_cell.length_b   1.000
_cell.length_c   1.000
_cell.angle_alpha   90.00
_cell.angle_beta   90.00
_cell.angle_gamma   90.00
#
_symmetry.space_group_name_H-M   'P 1'
#
loop_
_entity.id
_entity.type
_entity.pdbx_description
1 polymer ?
#
loop_
_entity_poly.entity_id
_entity_poly.type
_entity_poly.pdbx_seq_one_letter_code
_entity_poly.pdbx_strand_id
1 'polypeptide(L)' 'MPTAEESRILALACGAPVFHLLRTAYGIDGTLVEVCHTVMAADSFVLSYTLPASRTATR' A
#
# COMPACT_ATOMS: atom_id res chain seq x y z
N MET A 1 -3.21 -12.96 -1.67
CA MET A 1 -2.08 -13.88 -1.46
C MET A 1 -1.01 -13.49 -2.47
N PRO A 2 0.28 -13.49 -2.10
CA PRO A 2 1.34 -13.12 -3.03
C PRO A 2 1.40 -14.10 -4.19
N THR A 3 1.80 -13.63 -5.36
CA THR A 3 2.14 -14.50 -6.48
C THR A 3 3.39 -15.33 -6.17
N ALA A 4 3.66 -16.37 -6.95
CA ALA A 4 4.88 -17.17 -6.79
C ALA A 4 6.16 -16.31 -6.99
N GLU A 5 6.10 -15.32 -7.88
CA GLU A 5 7.22 -14.42 -8.14
C GLU A 5 7.43 -13.43 -6.98
N GLU A 6 6.36 -12.79 -6.51
CA GLU A 6 6.39 -11.91 -5.32
C GLU A 6 6.93 -12.66 -4.09
N SER A 7 6.48 -13.91 -3.89
CA SER A 7 6.96 -14.75 -2.79
C SER A 7 8.46 -15.03 -2.89
N ARG A 8 8.98 -15.21 -4.11
CA ARG A 8 10.41 -15.46 -4.33
C ARG A 8 11.25 -14.21 -4.11
N ILE A 9 10.84 -13.08 -4.72
CA ILE A 9 11.57 -11.81 -4.64
C ILE A 9 11.62 -11.30 -3.20
N LEU A 10 10.52 -11.45 -2.45
CA LEU A 10 10.40 -10.98 -1.07
C LEU A 10 10.77 -12.06 -0.03
N ALA A 11 11.24 -13.23 -0.46
CA ALA A 11 11.60 -14.36 0.40
C ALA A 11 10.52 -14.74 1.43
N LEU A 12 9.25 -14.77 1.00
CA LEU A 12 8.12 -15.06 1.85
C LEU A 12 7.98 -16.56 2.12
N ALA A 13 7.54 -16.90 3.33
CA ALA A 13 7.08 -18.26 3.61
C ALA A 13 5.85 -18.62 2.74
N CYS A 14 5.66 -19.91 2.49
CA CYS A 14 4.50 -20.39 1.73
C CYS A 14 3.19 -19.96 2.41
N GLY A 15 2.34 -19.25 1.66
CA GLY A 15 1.06 -18.76 2.17
C GLY A 15 1.16 -17.59 3.15
N ALA A 16 2.33 -16.94 3.26
CA ALA A 16 2.49 -15.77 4.13
C ALA A 16 1.50 -14.65 3.75
N PRO A 17 0.85 -14.02 4.73
CA PRO A 17 -0.04 -12.89 4.48
C PRO A 17 0.77 -11.66 4.01
N VAL A 18 0.17 -10.89 3.11
CA VAL A 18 0.76 -9.65 2.56
C VAL A 18 -0.27 -8.54 2.51
N PHE A 19 0.19 -7.31 2.58
CA PHE A 19 -0.58 -6.14 2.19
C PHE A 19 -0.36 -5.86 0.70
N HIS A 20 -1.44 -5.59 -0.02
CA HIS A 20 -1.39 -5.00 -1.36
C HIS A 20 -1.78 -3.52 -1.24
N LEU A 21 -0.78 -2.63 -1.29
CA LEU A 21 -0.99 -1.19 -1.25
C LEU A 21 -1.05 -0.64 -2.68
N LEU A 22 -2.16 0.01 -3.00
CA LEU A 22 -2.35 0.72 -4.27
C LEU A 22 -2.30 2.21 -3.97
N ARG A 23 -1.39 2.93 -4.63
CA ARG A 23 -1.23 4.37 -4.47
C ARG A 23 -1.27 5.05 -5.83
N THR A 24 -2.18 5.99 -6.00
CA THR A 24 -2.14 6.97 -7.09
C THR A 24 -1.62 8.28 -6.54
N ALA A 25 -0.59 8.84 -7.16
CA ALA A 25 -0.05 10.14 -6.81
C ALA A 25 -0.44 11.17 -7.85
N TYR A 26 -0.71 12.38 -7.36
CA TYR A 26 -1.02 13.54 -8.17
C TYR A 26 -0.02 14.66 -7.88
N GLY A 27 0.32 15.42 -8.92
CA GLY A 27 1.05 16.68 -8.80
C GLY A 27 0.19 17.75 -8.12
N ILE A 28 0.83 18.88 -7.80
CA ILE A 28 0.15 20.03 -7.15
C ILE A 28 -0.98 20.62 -8.01
N ASP A 29 -0.92 20.41 -9.32
CA ASP A 29 -1.89 20.83 -10.33
C ASP A 29 -3.01 19.80 -10.54
N GLY A 30 -2.99 18.67 -9.81
CA GLY A 30 -3.93 17.57 -9.97
C GLY A 30 -3.59 16.62 -11.11
N THR A 31 -2.46 16.79 -11.80
CA THR A 31 -2.01 15.87 -12.85
C THR A 31 -1.61 14.54 -12.23
N LEU A 32 -2.06 13.42 -12.79
CA LEU A 32 -1.61 12.09 -12.34
C LEU A 32 -0.13 11.92 -12.68
N VAL A 33 0.69 11.65 -11.66
CA VAL A 33 2.14 11.47 -11.84
C VAL A 33 2.60 10.04 -11.61
N GLU A 34 1.83 9.24 -10.87
CA GLU A 34 2.24 7.86 -10.56
C GLU A 34 1.05 6.98 -10.20
N VAL A 35 1.11 5.72 -10.63
CA VAL A 35 0.27 4.63 -10.10
C VAL A 35 1.21 3.51 -9.67
N CYS A 36 1.21 3.23 -8.37
CA CYS A 36 2.07 2.24 -7.75
C CYS A 36 1.25 1.13 -7.10
N HIS A 37 1.65 -0.11 -7.36
CA HIS A 37 1.21 -1.29 -6.63
C HIS A 37 2.39 -1.85 -5.85
N THR A 38 2.26 -1.93 -4.53
CA THR A 38 3.31 -2.41 -3.62
C THR A 38 2.80 -3.60 -2.83
N VAL A 39 3.61 -4.66 -2.76
CA VAL A 39 3.38 -5.84 -1.93
C VAL A 39 4.30 -5.79 -0.71
N MET A 40 3.75 -5.95 0.49
CA MET A 40 4.49 -5.85 1.75
C MET A 40 4.21 -7.06 2.63
N ALA A 41 5.25 -7.67 3.19
CA ALA A 41 5.12 -8.81 4.11
C ALA A 41 4.37 -8.40 5.39
N ALA A 42 3.22 -9.02 5.69
CA ALA A 42 2.35 -8.53 6.75
C ALA A 42 2.90 -8.75 8.17
N ASP A 43 3.89 -9.63 8.32
CA ASP A 43 4.61 -9.87 9.57
C ASP A 43 5.73 -8.85 9.84
N SER A 44 6.12 -8.08 8.81
CA SER A 44 7.26 -7.16 8.86
C SER A 44 6.85 -5.68 8.86
N PHE A 45 5.58 -5.39 8.57
CA PHE A 45 5.09 -4.01 8.41
C PHE A 45 3.80 -3.76 9.21
N VAL A 46 3.68 -2.54 9.74
CA VAL A 46 2.45 -2.03 10.38
C VAL A 46 2.00 -0.77 9.65
N LEU A 47 0.76 -0.78 9.17
CA LEU A 47 0.12 0.42 8.60
C LEU A 47 -0.63 1.15 9.71
N SER A 48 -0.16 2.34 10.07
CA SER A 48 -0.79 3.19 11.09
C SER A 48 -1.27 4.49 10.45
N TYR A 49 -2.47 4.94 10.83
CA TYR A 49 -3.02 6.21 10.41
C TYR A 49 -3.81 6.83 11.56
N THR A 50 -3.74 8.17 11.66
CA THR A 50 -4.58 8.93 12.59
C THR A 50 -5.77 9.47 11.84
N LEU A 51 -6.98 9.10 12.27
CA LEU A 51 -8.21 9.68 11.75
C LEU A 51 -8.60 10.90 12.60
N PRO A 52 -8.85 12.07 12.00
CA PRO A 52 -9.36 13.21 12.74
C PRO A 52 -10.78 12.95 13.24
N ALA A 53 -11.10 13.43 14.45
CA ALA A 53 -12.41 13.22 15.07
C ALA A 53 -13.56 13.96 14.35
N SER A 54 -13.25 15.10 13.72
CA SER A 54 -14.20 15.86 12.91
C SER A 54 -13.76 15.87 11.45
N ARG A 55 -14.67 15.52 10.55
CA ARG A 55 -14.46 15.61 9.11
C ARG A 55 -14.50 17.08 8.69
N THR A 56 -13.35 17.72 8.58
CA THR A 56 -13.23 18.95 7.80
C THR A 56 -13.28 18.54 6.33
N ALA A 57 -14.48 18.42 5.77
CA ALA A 57 -14.64 18.28 4.33
C ALA A 57 -14.40 19.66 3.71
N THR A 58 -13.16 19.95 3.36
CA THR A 58 -12.85 21.07 2.49
C THR A 58 -13.48 20.77 1.12
N ARG A 59 -14.37 21.67 0.71
CA ARG A 59 -15.17 21.59 -0.51
C ARG A 59 -14.33 21.90 -1.75
#